data_AF-A0A4S1WRR7-F1
#
_entry.id   AF-A0A4S1WRR7-F1
#
_cell.length_a   1.000
_cell.length_b   1.000
_cell.length_c   1.000
_cell.angle_alpha   90.00
_cell.angle_beta   90.00
_cell.angle_gamma   90.00
#
_symmetry.space_group_name_H-M   'P 1'
#
loop_
_entity.id
_entity.type
_entity.pdbx_description
1 polymer ?
#
loop_
_entity_poly.entity_id
_entity_poly.type
_entity_poly.pdbx_seq_one_letter_code
_entity_poly.pdbx_strand_id
1 'polypeptide(L)'
;MPGLSAPSSTPPSSSARWGRNSATGRRPPRFIGKWRSRRLANRVREKGGRMPRDRITEIRLSPGASAAHEADEICLWADYFVSAAIDEFGYEPDELPEGAEDFTHLWKYHGEVLNGGHAQYGGNTDGDVSEWSQALRALQRLGRPDYEGILADFIRFSIENEERIYELYEEDEAAATDLFRGFDERFYALERQGDGLRDAIHAWLVQQEWLIVDRTLPAFTMGHLRQSIPPHPLLEERRAARRRRNIAENSGTTQAFLRELLDRLRAKPGP
;
A
#
# COMPACT_ATOMS: atom_id res chain seq x y z
N MET A 1 29.46 -28.93 50.39
CA MET A 1 29.77 -29.04 48.95
C MET A 1 28.60 -29.73 48.25
N PRO A 2 27.60 -28.95 47.80
CA PRO A 2 26.96 -29.21 46.51
C PRO A 2 26.94 -27.95 45.63
N GLY A 3 26.94 -28.18 44.32
CA GLY A 3 27.34 -27.24 43.27
C GLY A 3 26.36 -26.11 42.96
N LEU A 4 26.96 -24.99 42.54
CA LEU A 4 26.33 -23.85 41.91
C LEU A 4 26.07 -24.16 40.43
N SER A 5 24.81 -24.13 40.02
CA SER A 5 24.42 -24.08 38.60
C SER A 5 24.04 -22.64 38.26
N ALA A 6 24.74 -22.06 37.27
CA ALA A 6 24.46 -20.73 36.73
C ALA A 6 23.18 -20.73 35.87
N PRO A 7 22.34 -19.68 35.90
CA PRO A 7 21.26 -19.53 34.96
C PRO A 7 21.77 -19.02 33.60
N SER A 8 21.40 -19.74 32.55
CA SER A 8 21.60 -19.38 31.14
C SER A 8 20.80 -18.13 30.79
N SER A 9 21.48 -17.10 30.29
CA SER A 9 20.88 -15.89 29.72
C SER A 9 20.57 -16.12 28.23
N THR A 10 19.32 -16.43 27.92
CA THR A 10 18.79 -16.34 26.55
C THR A 10 18.03 -15.02 26.44
N PRO A 11 18.31 -14.13 25.47
CA PRO A 11 17.53 -12.91 25.28
C PRO A 11 16.14 -13.26 24.72
N PRO A 12 15.07 -12.55 25.12
CA PRO A 12 13.73 -12.78 24.60
C PRO A 12 13.63 -12.32 23.14
N SER A 13 13.16 -13.20 22.26
CA SER A 13 12.79 -12.87 20.88
C SER A 13 11.58 -11.94 20.88
N SER A 14 11.80 -10.65 20.59
CA SER A 14 10.73 -9.67 20.40
C SER A 14 10.21 -9.72 18.96
N SER A 15 9.47 -10.78 18.61
CA SER A 15 8.58 -10.75 17.45
C SER A 15 7.23 -10.21 17.91
N ALA A 16 7.08 -8.87 17.89
CA ALA A 16 5.77 -8.24 17.97
C ALA A 16 4.98 -8.63 16.72
N ARG A 17 4.15 -9.66 16.87
CA ARG A 17 3.20 -10.13 15.87
C ARG A 17 2.16 -9.02 15.68
N TRP A 18 2.32 -8.23 14.63
CA TRP A 18 1.32 -7.28 14.16
C TRP A 18 -0.05 -7.94 14.13
N GLY A 19 -1.02 -7.29 14.77
CA GLY A 19 -2.30 -7.86 15.15
C GLY A 19 -3.04 -8.49 13.97
N ARG A 20 -3.19 -9.82 14.03
CA ARG A 20 -4.33 -10.50 13.42
C ARG A 20 -5.60 -9.97 14.08
N ASN A 21 -6.38 -9.17 13.35
CA ASN A 21 -7.82 -8.99 13.51
C ASN A 21 -8.29 -8.25 12.24
N SER A 22 -8.71 -8.95 11.19
CA SER A 22 -10.04 -9.56 11.16
C SER A 22 -10.04 -10.95 10.53
N ALA A 23 -10.19 -11.96 11.38
CA ALA A 23 -10.83 -13.22 11.01
C ALA A 23 -12.31 -12.95 10.74
N THR A 24 -12.62 -12.54 9.51
CA THR A 24 -13.74 -13.19 8.84
C THR A 24 -13.13 -14.42 8.17
N GLY A 25 -13.77 -15.59 8.28
CA GLY A 25 -13.32 -16.83 7.65
C GLY A 25 -13.35 -16.81 6.12
N ARG A 26 -12.82 -15.75 5.51
CA ARG A 26 -12.47 -15.71 4.11
C ARG A 26 -11.19 -16.49 3.98
N ARG A 27 -11.24 -17.56 3.18
CA ARG A 27 -10.05 -18.20 2.62
C ARG A 27 -9.10 -17.10 2.11
N PRO A 28 -7.76 -17.31 2.11
CA PRO A 28 -6.89 -16.47 1.29
C PRO A 28 -7.53 -16.33 -0.08
N PRO A 29 -7.62 -15.11 -0.66
CA PRO A 29 -8.28 -14.91 -1.93
C PRO A 29 -7.72 -15.97 -2.88
N ARG A 30 -8.60 -16.83 -3.39
CA ARG A 30 -8.22 -17.71 -4.49
C ARG A 30 -7.70 -16.77 -5.57
N PHE A 31 -6.41 -16.88 -5.86
CA PHE A 31 -5.75 -16.19 -6.97
C PHE A 31 -6.49 -16.59 -8.25
N ILE A 32 -7.46 -15.77 -8.65
CA ILE A 32 -8.14 -15.89 -9.94
C ILE A 32 -7.63 -14.71 -10.77
N GLY A 33 -6.53 -14.99 -11.47
CA GLY A 33 -5.95 -14.27 -12.60
C GLY A 33 -6.32 -12.80 -12.80
N LYS A 34 -5.54 -11.89 -12.21
CA LYS A 34 -5.49 -10.47 -12.62
C LYS A 34 -4.09 -9.85 -12.59
N TRP A 35 -3.07 -10.54 -13.10
CA TRP A 35 -1.78 -9.92 -13.48
C TRP A 35 -1.80 -9.33 -14.89
N ARG A 36 -2.90 -8.69 -15.30
CA ARG A 36 -2.89 -7.91 -16.54
C ARG A 36 -2.68 -6.45 -16.19
N SER A 37 -1.47 -5.96 -16.44
CA SER A 37 -1.12 -4.55 -16.34
C SER A 37 -2.20 -3.66 -16.97
N ARG A 38 -2.86 -2.85 -16.15
CA ARG A 38 -3.69 -1.74 -16.62
C ARG A 38 -2.73 -0.71 -17.25
N ARG A 39 -2.59 -0.73 -18.59
CA ARG A 39 -1.85 0.32 -19.29
C ARG A 39 -2.48 1.69 -18.98
N LEU A 40 -1.64 2.60 -18.49
CA LEU A 40 -1.99 3.99 -18.14
C LEU A 40 -2.80 4.68 -19.25
N ALA A 41 -4.00 5.12 -18.92
CA ALA A 41 -4.68 6.18 -19.64
C ALA A 41 -4.20 7.54 -19.09
N ASN A 42 -3.37 8.24 -19.87
CA ASN A 42 -2.91 9.59 -19.56
C ASN A 42 -4.11 10.55 -19.38
N ARG A 43 -4.26 11.14 -18.19
CA ARG A 43 -5.18 12.27 -17.97
C ARG A 43 -4.58 13.55 -18.56
N VAL A 44 -5.17 14.04 -19.65
CA VAL A 44 -5.06 15.45 -20.05
C VAL A 44 -5.77 16.29 -18.99
N ARG A 45 -5.01 17.10 -18.25
CA ARG A 45 -5.53 18.03 -17.24
C ARG A 45 -5.94 19.31 -17.96
N GLU A 46 -7.21 19.45 -18.31
CA GLU A 46 -7.77 20.72 -18.79
C GLU A 46 -7.63 21.79 -17.70
N LYS A 47 -6.98 22.91 -18.06
CA LYS A 47 -6.82 24.10 -17.21
C LYS A 47 -8.15 24.88 -17.16
N GLY A 48 -9.12 24.38 -16.41
CA GLY A 48 -10.29 25.14 -15.96
C GLY A 48 -9.95 25.91 -14.68
N GLY A 49 -10.43 27.15 -14.56
CA GLY A 49 -10.12 28.08 -13.46
C GLY A 49 -10.21 27.44 -12.07
N ARG A 50 -9.16 27.63 -11.24
CA ARG A 50 -9.10 27.12 -9.87
C ARG A 50 -10.17 27.79 -9.02
N MET A 51 -11.28 27.09 -8.81
CA MET A 51 -12.09 27.26 -7.60
C MET A 51 -11.15 27.10 -6.37
N PRO A 52 -11.33 27.87 -5.30
CA PRO A 52 -10.59 27.63 -4.06
C PRO A 52 -10.82 26.18 -3.66
N ARG A 53 -9.74 25.40 -3.65
CA ARG A 53 -9.81 23.99 -3.27
C ARG A 53 -9.89 23.97 -1.76
N ASP A 54 -10.94 23.38 -1.23
CA ASP A 54 -10.93 22.98 0.17
C ASP A 54 -9.85 21.90 0.28
N ARG A 55 -8.82 22.21 1.07
CA ARG A 55 -7.63 21.36 1.25
C ARG A 55 -7.51 21.01 2.72
N ILE A 56 -7.05 19.80 2.98
CA ILE A 56 -6.58 19.44 4.31
C ILE A 56 -5.17 19.98 4.44
N THR A 57 -4.94 20.84 5.44
CA THR A 57 -3.63 21.41 5.74
C THR A 57 -3.00 20.78 6.98
N GLU A 58 -3.80 20.09 7.79
CA GLU A 58 -3.42 19.58 9.09
C GLU A 58 -4.14 18.25 9.37
N ILE A 59 -3.41 17.30 9.95
CA ILE A 59 -3.90 16.00 10.40
C ILE A 59 -3.60 15.91 11.89
N ARG A 60 -4.65 15.88 12.72
CA ARG A 60 -4.54 15.69 14.16
C ARG A 60 -4.79 14.24 14.53
N LEU A 61 -3.82 13.60 15.17
CA LEU A 61 -3.91 12.22 15.65
C LEU A 61 -3.70 12.17 17.16
N SER A 62 -4.42 11.28 17.85
CA SER A 62 -4.06 10.88 19.21
C SER A 62 -2.94 9.84 19.12
N PRO A 63 -1.83 9.94 19.90
CA PRO A 63 -1.02 8.78 20.15
C PRO A 63 -1.90 7.76 20.91
N GLY A 64 -1.80 6.48 20.60
CA GLY A 64 -2.64 5.50 21.27
C GLY A 64 -2.20 5.26 22.73
N ALA A 65 -2.84 4.29 23.37
CA ALA A 65 -2.78 4.15 24.82
C ALA A 65 -1.42 3.65 25.36
N SER A 66 -0.50 3.21 24.49
CA SER A 66 0.78 2.60 24.89
C SER A 66 1.97 3.24 24.19
N ALA A 67 2.89 3.80 24.97
CA ALA A 67 4.16 4.34 24.46
C ALA A 67 5.00 3.29 23.71
N ALA A 68 4.83 2.00 24.01
CA ALA A 68 5.58 0.93 23.34
C ALA A 68 5.18 0.71 21.87
N HIS A 69 4.03 1.23 21.45
CA HIS A 69 3.49 1.10 20.09
C HIS A 69 3.15 2.45 19.46
N GLU A 70 3.54 3.57 20.09
CA GLU A 70 3.17 4.92 19.66
C GLU A 70 3.58 5.18 18.20
N ALA A 71 4.79 4.76 17.81
CA ALA A 71 5.27 4.92 16.44
C ALA A 71 4.42 4.17 15.40
N ASP A 72 4.05 2.93 15.72
CA ASP A 72 3.25 2.05 14.88
C ASP A 72 1.82 2.60 14.75
N GLU A 73 1.24 3.06 15.86
CA GLU A 73 -0.10 3.62 15.90
C GLU A 73 -0.19 4.95 15.16
N ILE A 74 0.80 5.85 15.31
CA ILE A 74 0.82 7.13 14.59
C ILE A 74 0.88 6.88 13.08
N CYS A 75 1.76 6.00 12.61
CA CYS A 75 1.86 5.69 11.19
C CYS A 75 0.57 5.07 10.66
N LEU A 76 0.01 4.11 11.41
CA LEU A 76 -1.25 3.46 11.04
C LEU A 76 -2.41 4.45 10.94
N TRP A 77 -2.55 5.35 11.91
CA TRP A 77 -3.64 6.33 11.92
C TRP A 77 -3.46 7.42 10.88
N ALA A 78 -2.23 7.84 10.60
CA ALA A 78 -1.93 8.76 9.51
C ALA A 78 -2.34 8.15 8.16
N ASP A 79 -2.00 6.88 7.93
CA ASP A 79 -2.32 6.17 6.69
C ASP A 79 -3.83 6.00 6.51
N TYR A 80 -4.53 5.60 7.57
CA TYR A 80 -6.00 5.52 7.55
C TYR A 80 -6.64 6.88 7.28
N PHE A 81 -6.10 7.96 7.83
CA PHE A 81 -6.63 9.29 7.59
C PHE A 81 -6.51 9.67 6.11
N VAL A 82 -5.31 9.52 5.54
CA VAL A 82 -5.02 9.84 4.14
C VAL A 82 -5.89 8.99 3.21
N SER A 83 -5.93 7.68 3.43
CA SER A 83 -6.72 6.74 2.64
C SER A 83 -8.22 7.06 2.72
N ALA A 84 -8.76 7.29 3.92
CA ALA A 84 -10.16 7.66 4.10
C ALA A 84 -10.47 9.00 3.42
N ALA A 85 -9.59 9.99 3.53
CA ALA A 85 -9.78 11.29 2.87
C ALA A 85 -9.96 11.12 1.35
N ILE A 86 -9.14 10.29 0.70
CA ILE A 86 -9.20 10.05 -0.74
C ILE A 86 -10.42 9.18 -1.12
N ASP A 87 -10.59 8.07 -0.44
CA ASP A 87 -11.55 7.02 -0.83
C ASP A 87 -12.97 7.32 -0.38
N GLU A 88 -13.12 7.84 0.84
CA GLU A 88 -14.42 8.01 1.48
C GLU A 88 -14.91 9.46 1.44
N PHE A 89 -14.02 10.43 1.68
CA PHE A 89 -14.36 11.86 1.80
C PHE A 89 -14.09 12.67 0.54
N GLY A 90 -13.59 12.00 -0.51
CA GLY A 90 -13.57 12.50 -1.88
C GLY A 90 -12.51 13.53 -2.16
N TYR A 91 -11.47 13.65 -1.33
CA TYR A 91 -10.29 14.45 -1.63
C TYR A 91 -9.50 13.83 -2.79
N GLU A 92 -8.78 14.67 -3.53
CA GLU A 92 -7.75 14.22 -4.46
C GLU A 92 -6.36 14.42 -3.81
N PRO A 93 -5.32 13.70 -4.26
CA PRO A 93 -4.04 13.75 -3.56
C PRO A 93 -3.40 15.14 -3.46
N ASP A 94 -3.61 16.02 -4.45
CA ASP A 94 -3.08 17.39 -4.42
C ASP A 94 -3.88 18.34 -3.51
N GLU A 95 -4.92 17.84 -2.84
CA GLU A 95 -5.71 18.54 -1.82
C GLU A 95 -5.38 18.11 -0.40
N LEU A 96 -4.48 17.12 -0.25
CA LEU A 96 -3.88 16.75 1.01
C LEU A 96 -2.58 17.55 1.25
N PRO A 97 -2.03 17.49 2.48
CA PRO A 97 -0.71 18.05 2.75
C PRO A 97 0.37 17.44 1.85
N GLU A 98 1.39 18.23 1.52
CA GLU A 98 2.51 17.75 0.72
C GLU A 98 3.24 16.61 1.44
N GLY A 99 3.48 15.50 0.72
CA GLY A 99 4.09 14.30 1.28
C GLY A 99 3.13 13.32 1.96
N ALA A 100 1.86 13.68 2.19
CA ALA A 100 0.90 12.77 2.83
C ALA A 100 0.60 11.52 1.99
N GLU A 101 0.47 11.66 0.66
CA GLU A 101 0.30 10.51 -0.24
C GLU A 101 1.59 9.67 -0.34
N ASP A 102 2.76 10.31 -0.43
CA ASP A 102 4.06 9.61 -0.45
C ASP A 102 4.25 8.75 0.80
N PHE A 103 3.84 9.27 1.96
CA PHE A 103 3.83 8.54 3.22
C PHE A 103 2.99 7.26 3.13
N THR A 104 1.75 7.34 2.62
CA THR A 104 0.88 6.17 2.45
C THR A 104 1.51 5.13 1.53
N HIS A 105 2.15 5.54 0.43
CA HIS A 105 2.84 4.61 -0.45
C HIS A 105 4.02 3.91 0.23
N LEU A 106 4.82 4.63 1.03
CA LEU A 106 5.91 4.06 1.82
C LEU A 106 5.41 3.09 2.88
N TRP A 107 4.40 3.51 3.63
CA TRP A 107 3.83 2.72 4.71
C TRP A 107 3.21 1.42 4.19
N LYS A 108 2.48 1.51 3.07
CA LYS A 108 1.94 0.34 2.37
C LYS A 108 3.06 -0.58 1.86
N TYR A 109 4.09 -0.06 1.18
CA TYR A 109 5.22 -0.88 0.73
C TYR A 109 5.86 -1.64 1.90
N HIS A 110 6.21 -0.94 2.97
CA HIS A 110 6.79 -1.54 4.17
C HIS A 110 5.87 -2.61 4.79
N GLY A 111 4.59 -2.28 5.00
CA GLY A 111 3.63 -3.20 5.62
C GLY A 111 3.36 -4.46 4.79
N GLU A 112 3.23 -4.33 3.47
CA GLU A 112 2.99 -5.47 2.58
C GLU A 112 4.20 -6.41 2.53
N VAL A 113 5.42 -5.87 2.43
CA VAL A 113 6.64 -6.68 2.44
C VAL A 113 6.82 -7.41 3.78
N LEU A 114 6.54 -6.77 4.91
CA LEU A 114 6.58 -7.45 6.22
C LEU A 114 5.52 -8.54 6.38
N ASN A 115 4.38 -8.42 5.70
CA ASN A 115 3.28 -9.37 5.84
C ASN A 115 3.46 -10.62 4.96
N GLY A 116 3.97 -10.45 3.73
CA GLY A 116 4.08 -11.55 2.77
C GLY A 116 5.13 -11.37 1.69
N GLY A 117 6.11 -10.48 1.91
CA GLY A 117 7.20 -10.21 0.98
C GLY A 117 6.77 -9.40 -0.25
N HIS A 118 7.70 -9.24 -1.18
CA HIS A 118 7.49 -8.52 -2.43
C HIS A 118 6.45 -9.20 -3.33
N ALA A 119 6.27 -10.52 -3.19
CA ALA A 119 5.18 -11.24 -3.85
C ALA A 119 3.81 -10.73 -3.41
N GLN A 120 3.59 -10.55 -2.09
CA GLN A 120 2.34 -9.99 -1.57
C GLN A 120 2.18 -8.53 -1.98
N TYR A 121 3.24 -7.71 -1.90
CA TYR A 121 3.18 -6.32 -2.34
C TYR A 121 2.78 -6.19 -3.82
N GLY A 122 3.42 -6.97 -4.70
CA GLY A 122 3.08 -6.98 -6.12
C GLY A 122 1.65 -7.47 -6.40
N GLY A 123 1.21 -8.50 -5.68
CA GLY A 123 -0.15 -9.04 -5.79
C GLY A 123 -1.23 -8.08 -5.29
N ASN A 124 -1.06 -7.45 -4.13
CA ASN A 124 -2.05 -6.55 -3.53
C ASN A 124 -2.15 -5.19 -4.23
N THR A 125 -1.20 -4.88 -5.10
CA THR A 125 -1.22 -3.70 -5.97
C THR A 125 -1.68 -4.04 -7.39
N ASP A 126 -2.11 -5.27 -7.66
CA ASP A 126 -2.51 -5.75 -8.99
C ASP A 126 -1.43 -5.48 -10.07
N GLY A 127 -0.15 -5.47 -9.70
CA GLY A 127 0.92 -5.12 -10.65
C GLY A 127 1.00 -3.64 -11.01
N ASP A 128 0.44 -2.72 -10.22
CA ASP A 128 0.42 -1.30 -10.54
C ASP A 128 1.81 -0.64 -10.42
N VAL A 129 2.52 -0.62 -11.55
CA VAL A 129 3.83 0.02 -11.70
C VAL A 129 3.80 1.51 -11.31
N SER A 130 2.67 2.21 -11.47
CA SER A 130 2.56 3.61 -11.04
C SER A 130 2.64 3.71 -9.53
N GLU A 131 1.97 2.81 -8.81
CA GLU A 131 2.00 2.75 -7.34
C GLU A 131 3.40 2.42 -6.83
N TRP A 132 4.08 1.44 -7.44
CA TRP A 132 5.46 1.10 -7.08
C TRP A 132 6.42 2.26 -7.35
N SER A 133 6.22 2.98 -8.45
CA SER A 133 7.01 4.17 -8.79
C SER A 133 6.78 5.32 -7.80
N GLN A 134 5.58 5.44 -7.23
CA GLN A 134 5.31 6.41 -6.16
C GLN A 134 6.07 6.04 -4.88
N ALA A 135 6.00 4.78 -4.45
CA ALA A 135 6.77 4.29 -3.30
C ALA A 135 8.29 4.49 -3.51
N LEU A 136 8.81 4.22 -4.71
CA LEU A 136 10.22 4.44 -5.06
C LEU A 136 10.62 5.92 -4.93
N ARG A 137 9.82 6.85 -5.48
CA ARG A 137 10.08 8.29 -5.33
C ARG A 137 10.03 8.74 -3.87
N ALA A 138 9.14 8.15 -3.09
CA ALA A 138 9.05 8.45 -1.67
C ALA A 138 10.28 7.94 -0.90
N LEU A 139 10.84 6.76 -1.26
CA LEU A 139 12.10 6.26 -0.68
C LEU A 139 13.29 7.18 -1.00
N GLN A 140 13.34 7.70 -2.23
CA GLN A 140 14.34 8.68 -2.65
C GLN A 140 14.28 9.96 -1.80
N ARG A 141 13.08 10.47 -1.54
CA ARG A 141 12.87 11.66 -0.69
C ARG A 141 13.21 11.39 0.77
N LEU A 142 12.93 10.18 1.25
CA LEU A 142 13.28 9.73 2.60
C LEU A 142 14.80 9.56 2.78
N GLY A 143 15.56 9.46 1.68
CA GLY A 143 17.01 9.28 1.73
C GLY A 143 17.42 7.86 2.13
N ARG A 144 16.68 6.84 1.68
CA ARG A 144 16.94 5.41 1.95
C ARG A 144 17.39 4.67 0.68
N PRO A 145 18.63 4.92 0.19
CA PRO A 145 19.12 4.35 -1.07
C PRO A 145 19.24 2.81 -1.05
N ASP A 146 19.40 2.25 0.15
CA ASP A 146 19.43 0.82 0.44
C ASP A 146 18.09 0.14 0.10
N TYR A 147 16.97 0.70 0.56
CA TYR A 147 15.63 0.23 0.23
C TYR A 147 15.22 0.62 -1.19
N GLU A 148 15.63 1.80 -1.66
CA GLU A 148 15.40 2.27 -3.02
C GLU A 148 15.93 1.25 -4.05
N GLY A 149 17.17 0.79 -3.87
CA GLY A 149 17.78 -0.18 -4.79
C GLY A 149 17.01 -1.50 -4.87
N ILE A 150 16.48 -1.98 -3.73
CA ILE A 150 15.67 -3.21 -3.69
C ILE A 150 14.37 -3.01 -4.47
N LEU A 151 13.64 -1.92 -4.21
CA LEU A 151 12.37 -1.65 -4.87
C LEU A 151 12.56 -1.38 -6.37
N ALA A 152 13.60 -0.66 -6.76
CA ALA A 152 13.93 -0.43 -8.17
C ALA A 152 14.23 -1.74 -8.91
N ASP A 153 15.01 -2.64 -8.30
CA ASP A 153 15.28 -3.96 -8.87
C ASP A 153 14.01 -4.81 -8.97
N PHE A 154 13.14 -4.77 -7.95
CA PHE A 154 11.84 -5.46 -7.95
C PHE A 154 10.94 -4.96 -9.10
N ILE A 155 10.84 -3.65 -9.30
CA ILE A 155 10.03 -3.06 -10.37
C ILE A 155 10.56 -3.51 -11.72
N ARG A 156 11.89 -3.40 -11.95
CA ARG A 156 12.52 -3.83 -13.20
C ARG A 156 12.26 -5.32 -13.45
N PHE A 157 12.51 -6.16 -12.45
CA PHE A 157 12.29 -7.60 -12.55
C PHE A 157 10.82 -7.93 -12.90
N SER A 158 9.86 -7.31 -12.21
CA SER A 158 8.44 -7.55 -12.43
C SER A 158 7.98 -7.18 -13.84
N ILE A 159 8.52 -6.08 -14.40
CA ILE A 159 8.23 -5.66 -15.78
C ILE A 159 8.86 -6.63 -16.78
N GLU A 160 10.12 -7.01 -16.58
CA GLU A 160 10.86 -7.90 -17.50
C GLU A 160 10.32 -9.33 -17.51
N ASN A 161 9.66 -9.76 -16.43
CA ASN A 161 9.19 -11.13 -16.24
C ASN A 161 7.66 -11.25 -16.10
N GLU A 162 6.88 -10.23 -16.51
CA GLU A 162 5.42 -10.19 -16.32
C GLU A 162 4.72 -11.47 -16.79
N GLU A 163 5.01 -11.92 -18.01
CA GLU A 163 4.39 -13.14 -18.58
C GLU A 163 4.75 -14.39 -17.77
N ARG A 164 6.03 -14.52 -17.38
CA ARG A 164 6.51 -15.67 -16.62
C ARG A 164 5.92 -15.71 -15.21
N ILE A 165 5.82 -14.56 -14.56
CA ILE A 165 5.18 -14.43 -13.24
C ILE A 165 3.72 -14.85 -13.34
N TYR A 166 3.00 -14.38 -14.36
CA TYR A 166 1.61 -14.75 -14.59
C TYR A 166 1.41 -16.25 -14.79
N GLU A 167 2.18 -16.86 -15.70
CA GLU A 167 2.14 -18.31 -15.94
C GLU A 167 2.36 -19.11 -14.65
N LEU A 168 3.38 -18.74 -13.88
CA LEU A 168 3.67 -19.42 -12.62
C LEU A 168 2.55 -19.25 -11.59
N TYR A 169 1.89 -18.10 -11.50
CA TYR A 169 0.73 -17.97 -10.61
C TYR A 169 -0.47 -18.82 -11.03
N GLU A 170 -0.59 -19.21 -12.30
CA GLU A 170 -1.61 -20.15 -12.77
C GLU A 170 -1.22 -21.61 -12.52
N GLU A 171 0.07 -21.94 -12.61
CA GLU A 171 0.60 -23.30 -12.53
C GLU A 171 1.03 -23.73 -11.11
N ASP A 172 1.79 -22.87 -10.43
CA ASP A 172 2.44 -23.10 -9.14
C ASP A 172 2.72 -21.77 -8.39
N GLU A 173 1.79 -21.38 -7.53
CA GLU A 173 1.86 -20.17 -6.70
C GLU A 173 3.12 -20.12 -5.81
N ALA A 174 3.62 -21.27 -5.35
CA ALA A 174 4.82 -21.32 -4.52
C ALA A 174 6.07 -20.99 -5.36
N ALA A 175 6.16 -21.54 -6.57
CA ALA A 175 7.23 -21.21 -7.52
C ALA A 175 7.19 -19.73 -7.96
N ALA A 176 5.99 -19.15 -8.15
CA ALA A 176 5.84 -17.72 -8.42
C ALA A 176 6.36 -16.86 -7.26
N THR A 177 5.99 -17.20 -6.02
CA THR A 177 6.44 -16.49 -4.82
C THR A 177 7.97 -16.58 -4.65
N ASP A 178 8.55 -17.73 -4.96
CA ASP A 178 9.99 -17.97 -4.86
C ASP A 178 10.84 -17.08 -5.77
N LEU A 179 10.28 -16.57 -6.87
CA LEU A 179 10.96 -15.59 -7.73
C LEU A 179 11.35 -14.32 -6.97
N PHE A 180 10.59 -13.97 -5.93
CA PHE A 180 10.77 -12.72 -5.20
C PHE A 180 11.67 -12.83 -3.97
N ARG A 181 12.10 -14.05 -3.60
CA ARG A 181 12.85 -14.33 -2.37
C ARG A 181 14.11 -13.48 -2.22
N GLY A 182 14.83 -13.24 -3.32
CA GLY A 182 16.05 -12.42 -3.28
C GLY A 182 15.81 -10.94 -2.94
N PHE A 183 14.63 -10.39 -3.21
CA PHE A 183 14.27 -9.03 -2.77
C PHE A 183 13.96 -9.03 -1.28
N ASP A 184 13.21 -10.04 -0.81
CA ASP A 184 12.84 -10.20 0.59
C ASP A 184 14.07 -10.39 1.47
N GLU A 185 15.00 -11.27 1.08
CA GLU A 185 16.23 -11.52 1.84
C GLU A 185 17.05 -10.24 2.04
N ARG A 186 17.18 -9.42 0.99
CA ARG A 186 17.87 -8.12 1.06
C ARG A 186 17.13 -7.15 1.98
N PHE A 187 15.81 -7.06 1.85
CA PHE A 187 14.98 -6.19 2.68
C PHE A 187 15.09 -6.56 4.17
N TYR A 188 14.87 -7.84 4.51
CA TYR A 188 14.96 -8.32 5.89
C TYR A 188 16.38 -8.27 6.45
N ALA A 189 17.42 -8.31 5.60
CA ALA A 189 18.78 -8.08 6.04
C ALA A 189 18.98 -6.63 6.53
N LEU A 190 18.36 -5.65 5.87
CA LEU A 190 18.40 -4.25 6.30
C LEU A 190 17.58 -4.03 7.58
N GLU A 191 16.37 -4.60 7.67
CA GLU A 191 15.52 -4.49 8.86
C GLU A 191 16.21 -4.99 10.15
N ARG A 192 17.15 -5.95 10.02
CA ARG A 192 17.92 -6.48 11.16
C ARG A 192 19.08 -5.60 11.63
N GLN A 193 19.47 -4.56 10.88
CA GLN A 193 20.67 -3.76 11.17
C GLN A 193 20.44 -2.64 12.20
N GLY A 194 19.22 -2.44 12.68
CA GLY A 194 18.91 -1.55 13.81
C GLY A 194 18.26 -0.20 13.44
N ASP A 195 18.26 0.16 12.15
CA ASP A 195 17.61 1.35 11.60
C ASP A 195 16.64 0.96 10.46
N GLY A 196 15.62 0.17 10.78
CA GLY A 196 14.67 -0.35 9.80
C GLY A 196 13.92 0.76 9.05
N LEU A 197 13.27 0.40 7.94
CA LEU A 197 12.51 1.35 7.13
C LEU A 197 11.36 1.95 7.94
N ARG A 198 10.72 1.14 8.81
CA ARG A 198 9.68 1.60 9.73
C ARG A 198 10.10 2.83 10.55
N ASP A 199 11.27 2.75 11.18
CA ASP A 199 11.72 3.77 12.12
C ASP A 199 12.08 5.05 11.37
N ALA A 200 12.63 4.94 10.15
CA ALA A 200 12.84 6.09 9.28
C ALA A 200 11.54 6.73 8.78
N ILE A 201 10.54 5.92 8.38
CA ILE A 201 9.22 6.43 8.00
C ILE A 201 8.60 7.19 9.16
N HIS A 202 8.60 6.61 10.37
CA HIS A 202 8.07 7.27 11.56
C HIS A 202 8.83 8.55 11.90
N ALA A 203 10.18 8.52 11.90
CA ALA A 203 11.00 9.69 12.18
C ALA A 203 10.75 10.83 11.21
N TRP A 204 10.55 10.53 9.93
CA TRP A 204 10.16 11.51 8.91
C TRP A 204 8.74 12.04 9.14
N LEU A 205 7.80 11.15 9.46
CA LEU A 205 6.39 11.49 9.65
C LEU A 205 6.18 12.49 10.79
N VAL A 206 6.85 12.28 11.94
CA VAL A 206 6.73 13.18 13.10
C VAL A 206 7.42 14.54 12.92
N GLN A 207 8.22 14.70 11.86
CA GLN A 207 8.82 15.98 11.49
C GLN A 207 7.92 16.81 10.57
N GLN A 208 6.81 16.25 10.08
CA GLN A 208 5.93 16.95 9.16
C GLN A 208 5.09 18.01 9.88
N GLU A 209 5.13 19.25 9.39
CA GLU A 209 4.38 20.37 9.98
C GLU A 209 2.85 20.15 9.94
N TRP A 210 2.38 19.37 8.98
CA TRP A 210 0.97 19.04 8.83
C TRP A 210 0.51 17.96 9.80
N LEU A 211 1.40 17.27 10.52
CA LEU A 211 1.01 16.26 11.49
C LEU A 211 1.08 16.84 12.90
N ILE A 212 -0.05 16.76 13.63
CA ILE A 212 -0.11 17.12 15.04
C ILE A 212 -0.49 15.89 15.84
N VAL A 213 0.43 15.47 16.70
CA VAL A 213 0.18 14.42 17.69
C VAL A 213 -0.38 15.07 18.96
N ASP A 214 -1.71 15.04 19.09
CA ASP A 214 -2.43 15.67 20.19
C ASP A 214 -2.78 14.63 21.27
N ARG A 215 -1.97 14.65 22.35
CA ARG A 215 -2.12 13.77 23.52
C ARG A 215 -3.35 14.07 24.38
N THR A 216 -4.05 15.17 24.10
CA THR A 216 -5.30 15.51 24.82
C THR A 216 -6.53 14.86 24.19
N LEU A 217 -6.40 14.35 22.96
CA LEU A 217 -7.47 13.62 22.29
C LEU A 217 -7.65 12.22 22.91
N PRO A 218 -8.87 11.68 22.88
CA PRO A 218 -9.09 10.28 23.22
C PRO A 218 -8.41 9.37 22.19
N ALA A 219 -8.03 8.17 22.62
CA ALA A 219 -7.46 7.16 21.73
C ALA A 219 -8.33 7.00 20.47
N PHE A 220 -7.66 7.00 19.32
CA PHE A 220 -8.35 6.96 18.05
C PHE A 220 -9.09 5.63 17.86
N THR A 221 -10.32 5.76 17.38
CA THR A 221 -11.10 4.68 16.82
C THR A 221 -11.37 5.05 15.37
N MET A 222 -11.71 4.07 14.53
CA MET A 222 -12.09 4.35 13.15
C MET A 222 -13.28 5.32 13.07
N GLY A 223 -14.18 5.30 14.06
CA GLY A 223 -15.29 6.26 14.15
C GLY A 223 -14.81 7.68 14.42
N HIS A 224 -13.89 7.88 15.35
CA HIS A 224 -13.32 9.19 15.65
C HIS A 224 -12.55 9.77 14.46
N LEU A 225 -11.74 8.95 13.79
CA LEU A 225 -10.98 9.35 12.61
C LEU A 225 -11.92 9.79 11.47
N ARG A 226 -12.98 9.03 11.19
CA ARG A 226 -13.96 9.41 10.17
C ARG A 226 -14.71 10.71 10.53
N GLN A 227 -14.92 10.98 11.81
CA GLN A 227 -15.55 12.22 12.25
C GLN A 227 -14.62 13.43 12.15
N SER A 228 -13.30 13.23 12.18
CA SER A 228 -12.32 14.32 12.08
C SER A 228 -12.04 14.75 10.64
N ILE A 229 -12.46 13.96 9.64
CA ILE A 229 -12.30 14.31 8.22
C ILE A 229 -13.58 15.00 7.72
N PRO A 230 -13.56 16.31 7.41
CA PRO A 230 -14.73 16.96 6.82
C PRO A 230 -14.92 16.46 5.38
N PRO A 231 -16.15 16.16 4.94
CA PRO A 231 -16.40 15.77 3.55
C PRO A 231 -16.05 16.91 2.60
N HIS A 232 -15.36 16.58 1.51
CA HIS A 232 -15.05 17.56 0.47
C HIS A 232 -16.36 18.06 -0.19
N PRO A 233 -16.53 19.37 -0.50
CA PRO A 233 -17.78 19.89 -1.07
C PRO A 233 -18.20 19.20 -2.38
N LEU A 234 -17.22 18.79 -3.17
CA LEU A 234 -17.41 18.06 -4.44
C LEU A 234 -17.53 16.53 -4.27
N LEU A 235 -17.69 16.00 -3.06
CA LEU A 235 -17.73 14.56 -2.78
C LEU A 235 -18.71 13.82 -3.69
N GLU A 236 -19.95 14.28 -3.77
CA GLU A 236 -20.99 13.61 -4.56
C GLU A 236 -20.72 13.71 -6.08
N GLU A 237 -20.20 14.84 -6.55
CA GLU A 237 -19.80 15.00 -7.95
C GLU A 237 -18.65 14.04 -8.31
N ARG A 238 -17.62 13.97 -7.46
CA ARG A 238 -16.47 13.08 -7.66
C ARG A 238 -16.86 11.62 -7.57
N ARG A 239 -17.73 11.24 -6.63
CA ARG A 239 -18.32 9.89 -6.57
C ARG A 239 -19.09 9.56 -7.83
N ALA A 240 -19.90 10.49 -8.35
CA ALA A 240 -20.61 10.29 -9.61
C ALA A 240 -19.65 10.18 -10.80
N ALA A 241 -18.57 10.96 -10.85
CA ALA A 241 -17.52 10.85 -11.86
C ALA A 241 -16.77 9.51 -11.80
N ARG A 242 -16.38 9.06 -10.60
CA ARG A 242 -15.75 7.73 -10.38
C ARG A 242 -16.69 6.61 -10.81
N ARG A 243 -17.98 6.65 -10.44
CA ARG A 243 -18.99 5.69 -10.91
C ARG A 243 -19.08 5.64 -12.45
N ARG A 244 -19.15 6.80 -13.11
CA ARG A 244 -19.18 6.89 -14.58
C ARG A 244 -17.93 6.28 -15.22
N ARG A 245 -16.75 6.58 -14.67
CA ARG A 245 -15.49 6.00 -15.14
C ARG A 245 -15.49 4.48 -14.98
N ASN A 246 -15.83 3.97 -13.80
CA ASN A 246 -15.86 2.53 -13.54
C ASN A 246 -16.84 1.80 -14.46
N ILE A 247 -18.01 2.38 -14.73
CA ILE A 247 -18.97 1.83 -15.71
C ILE A 247 -18.36 1.80 -17.12
N ALA A 248 -17.68 2.88 -17.54
CA ALA A 248 -17.05 2.95 -18.85
C ALA A 248 -15.90 1.93 -19.00
N GLU A 249 -15.04 1.82 -17.99
CA GLU A 249 -13.94 0.85 -17.96
C GLU A 249 -14.44 -0.60 -17.99
N ASN A 250 -15.45 -0.93 -17.18
CA ASN A 250 -16.05 -2.26 -17.13
C ASN A 250 -16.80 -2.61 -18.42
N SER A 251 -17.44 -1.62 -19.06
CA SER A 251 -18.13 -1.80 -20.34
C SER A 251 -17.12 -2.06 -21.47
N GLY A 252 -16.00 -1.33 -21.50
CA GLY A 252 -14.92 -1.55 -22.47
C GLY A 252 -14.27 -2.93 -22.32
N THR A 253 -13.98 -3.37 -21.09
CA THR A 253 -13.45 -4.71 -20.82
C THR A 253 -14.44 -5.81 -21.19
N THR A 254 -15.73 -5.63 -20.89
CA THR A 254 -16.78 -6.58 -21.28
C THR A 254 -16.89 -6.71 -22.80
N GLN A 255 -16.86 -5.59 -23.53
CA GLN A 255 -16.91 -5.60 -25.00
C GLN A 255 -15.66 -6.25 -25.62
N ALA A 256 -14.47 -6.00 -25.08
CA ALA A 256 -13.23 -6.62 -25.53
C ALA A 256 -13.26 -8.15 -25.31
N PHE A 257 -13.70 -8.59 -24.13
CA PHE A 257 -13.87 -10.01 -23.82
C PHE A 257 -14.88 -10.70 -24.75
N LEU A 258 -16.05 -10.08 -24.98
CA LEU A 258 -17.06 -10.62 -25.88
C LEU A 258 -16.54 -10.74 -27.32
N ARG A 259 -15.75 -9.76 -27.78
CA ARG A 259 -15.13 -9.81 -29.11
C ARG A 259 -14.12 -10.95 -29.21
N GLU A 260 -13.23 -11.09 -28.23
CA GLU A 260 -12.25 -12.19 -28.19
C GLU A 260 -12.94 -13.56 -28.14
N LEU A 261 -14.01 -13.71 -27.35
CA LEU A 261 -14.80 -14.94 -27.30
C LEU A 261 -15.44 -15.25 -28.67
N LEU A 262 -16.04 -14.26 -29.32
CA LEU A 262 -16.64 -14.43 -30.65
C LEU A 262 -15.59 -14.82 -31.70
N ASP A 263 -14.40 -14.22 -31.65
CA ASP A 263 -13.30 -14.54 -32.56
C ASP A 263 -12.79 -15.97 -32.34
N ARG A 264 -12.64 -16.42 -31.09
CA ARG A 264 -12.28 -17.82 -30.75
C ARG A 264 -13.34 -18.83 -31.18
N LEU A 265 -14.63 -18.49 -31.07
CA LEU A 265 -15.73 -19.34 -31.52
C LEU A 265 -15.80 -19.44 -33.05
N ARG A 266 -15.43 -18.36 -33.77
CA ARG A 266 -15.34 -18.35 -35.25
C ARG A 266 -14.10 -19.04 -35.78
N ALA A 267 -13.00 -19.05 -35.02
CA ALA A 267 -11.73 -19.65 -35.41
C ALA A 267 -11.68 -21.18 -35.23
N LYS A 268 -12.69 -21.82 -34.63
CA LYS A 268 -12.83 -23.28 -34.65
C LYS A 268 -13.38 -23.72 -36.02
N PRO A 269 -12.61 -24.39 -36.88
CA PRO A 269 -13.20 -25.08 -38.02
C PRO A 269 -14.08 -26.22 -37.49
N GLY A 270 -15.25 -26.42 -38.10
CA GLY A 270 -16.04 -27.61 -37.87
C GLY A 270 -15.25 -28.89 -38.19
N PRO A 271 -15.66 -30.05 -37.63
CA PRO A 271 -15.02 -31.34 -37.88
C PRO A 271 -14.93 -31.67 -39.38
#